data_AF-A0A1G0AKZ8-F1
#
_entry.id   AF-A0A1G0AKZ8-F1
#
_cell.length_a   1.000
_cell.length_b   1.000
_cell.length_c   1.000
_cell.angle_alpha   90.00
_cell.angle_beta   90.00
_cell.angle_gamma   90.00
#
_symmetry.space_group_name_H-M   'P 1'
#
loop_
_entity.id
_entity.type
_entity.pdbx_description
1 polymer ?
#
loop_
_entity_poly.entity_id
_entity_poly.type
_entity_poly.pdbx_seq_one_letter_code
_entity_poly.pdbx_strand_id
1 'polypeptide(L)'
;MVRIFRGGVLDERFEGSVVVIGPRPTQMTGLVRGDLFVRDNSVCEIVGMVSGNLLAERTGKAVLRGMVTKAAKTAGGDLEVYGLVLGDVVNESGRVYLDKGALVKGKVIGAVSDAPLPPPAPAAAAPPPDAPKPPS
;
A
#
# COMPACT_ATOMS: atom_id res chain seq x y z
N MET A 1 -19.66 -5.67 -4.15
CA MET A 1 -18.87 -5.74 -5.39
C MET A 1 -17.40 -5.54 -5.02
N VAL A 2 -16.49 -6.34 -5.58
CA VAL A 2 -15.04 -6.21 -5.35
C VAL A 2 -14.34 -6.13 -6.70
N ARG A 3 -13.43 -5.16 -6.89
CA ARG A 3 -12.68 -4.98 -8.15
C ARG A 3 -11.19 -5.14 -7.92
N ILE A 4 -10.54 -5.89 -8.80
CA ILE A 4 -9.11 -6.19 -8.73
C ILE A 4 -8.37 -5.29 -9.72
N PHE A 5 -7.34 -4.57 -9.24
CA PHE A 5 -6.46 -3.75 -10.06
C PHE A 5 -5.06 -4.35 -10.10
N ARG A 6 -4.44 -4.31 -11.29
CA ARG A 6 -3.12 -4.91 -11.56
C ARG A 6 -2.13 -3.90 -12.16
N GLY A 7 -2.08 -2.71 -11.57
CA GLY A 7 -1.29 -1.58 -12.06
C GLY A 7 -2.12 -0.54 -12.80
N GLY A 8 -1.49 0.62 -13.00
CA GLY A 8 -2.06 1.76 -13.73
C GLY A 8 -2.63 2.84 -12.81
N VAL A 9 -3.51 3.66 -13.35
CA VAL A 9 -4.16 4.75 -12.62
C VAL A 9 -5.63 4.38 -12.42
N LEU A 10 -6.13 4.53 -11.19
CA LEU A 10 -7.55 4.53 -10.88
C LEU A 10 -7.96 5.95 -10.48
N ASP A 11 -8.60 6.66 -11.40
CA ASP A 11 -9.11 8.02 -11.27
C ASP A 11 -10.64 8.08 -11.16
N GLU A 12 -11.32 6.98 -11.45
CA GLU A 12 -12.78 6.87 -11.37
C GLU A 12 -13.31 6.83 -9.92
N ARG A 13 -14.60 7.15 -9.77
CA ARG A 13 -15.35 6.82 -8.57
C ARG A 13 -15.77 5.36 -8.62
N PHE A 14 -15.29 4.57 -7.67
CA PHE A 14 -15.64 3.17 -7.54
C PHE A 14 -16.51 2.92 -6.30
N GLU A 15 -17.60 2.18 -6.47
CA GLU A 15 -18.47 1.75 -5.37
C GLU A 15 -18.22 0.27 -5.05
N GLY A 16 -17.79 0.03 -3.81
CA GLY A 16 -17.34 -1.29 -3.35
C GLY A 16 -15.84 -1.31 -3.01
N SER A 17 -15.34 -2.51 -2.73
CA SER A 17 -13.96 -2.69 -2.27
C SER A 17 -12.99 -2.94 -3.42
N VAL A 18 -11.78 -2.41 -3.30
CA VAL A 18 -10.72 -2.52 -4.29
C VAL A 18 -9.59 -3.37 -3.74
N VAL A 19 -9.10 -4.30 -4.55
CA VAL A 19 -7.91 -5.10 -4.23
C VAL A 19 -6.84 -4.80 -5.27
N VAL A 20 -5.70 -4.25 -4.85
CA VAL A 20 -4.55 -3.98 -5.70
C VAL A 20 -3.56 -5.13 -5.53
N ILE A 21 -3.22 -5.78 -6.65
CA ILE A 21 -2.29 -6.90 -6.71
C ILE A 21 -1.35 -6.79 -7.89
N GLY A 22 -0.20 -7.46 -7.82
CA GLY A 22 0.72 -7.60 -8.94
C GLY A 22 1.83 -6.56 -8.96
N PRO A 23 2.83 -6.76 -9.83
CA PRO A 23 4.14 -6.11 -9.72
C PRO A 23 4.14 -4.65 -10.20
N ARG A 24 3.04 -4.19 -10.82
CA ARG A 24 2.96 -2.85 -11.38
C ARG A 24 2.45 -1.88 -10.32
N PRO A 25 3.13 -0.74 -10.12
CA PRO A 25 2.63 0.28 -9.21
C PRO A 25 1.27 0.78 -9.69
N THR A 26 0.37 1.00 -8.73
CA THR A 26 -0.98 1.51 -8.97
C THR A 26 -1.12 2.86 -8.29
N GLN A 27 -1.51 3.89 -9.03
CA GLN A 27 -1.88 5.17 -8.46
C GLN A 27 -3.40 5.27 -8.36
N MET A 28 -3.90 5.54 -7.16
CA MET A 28 -5.30 5.76 -6.86
C MET A 28 -5.53 7.24 -6.60
N THR A 29 -6.09 7.95 -7.58
CA THR A 29 -6.45 9.38 -7.47
C THR A 29 -7.96 9.57 -7.28
N GLY A 30 -8.77 8.54 -7.60
CA GLY A 30 -10.22 8.57 -7.53
C GLY A 30 -10.81 8.43 -6.12
N LEU A 31 -12.11 8.16 -6.07
CA LEU A 31 -12.86 7.91 -4.83
C LEU A 31 -13.25 6.45 -4.74
N VAL A 32 -12.76 5.75 -3.71
CA VAL A 32 -13.17 4.39 -3.38
C VAL A 32 -14.19 4.42 -2.25
N ARG A 33 -15.46 4.13 -2.59
CA ARG A 33 -16.55 3.96 -1.62
C ARG A 33 -16.59 2.54 -1.06
N GLY A 34 -15.54 2.16 -0.35
CA GLY A 34 -15.37 0.83 0.21
C GLY A 34 -13.97 0.65 0.76
N ASP A 35 -13.59 -0.60 1.01
CA ASP A 35 -12.28 -0.93 1.56
C ASP A 35 -11.24 -1.06 0.45
N LEU A 36 -9.99 -0.69 0.73
CA LEU A 36 -8.86 -0.82 -0.17
C LEU A 36 -7.84 -1.80 0.41
N PHE A 37 -7.54 -2.86 -0.31
CA PHE A 37 -6.59 -3.90 0.06
C PHE A 37 -5.38 -3.84 -0.88
N VAL A 38 -4.17 -3.81 -0.34
CA VAL A 38 -2.91 -3.79 -1.11
C VAL A 38 -2.08 -5.00 -0.69
N ARG A 39 -1.78 -5.88 -1.65
CA ARG A 39 -1.13 -7.18 -1.36
C ARG A 39 -0.36 -7.74 -2.57
N ASP A 40 0.22 -8.92 -2.44
CA ASP A 40 0.89 -9.65 -3.53
C ASP A 40 2.04 -8.86 -4.17
N ASN A 41 2.91 -8.30 -3.32
CA ASN A 41 4.07 -7.48 -3.73
C ASN A 41 3.70 -6.26 -4.59
N SER A 42 2.49 -5.73 -4.40
CA SER A 42 2.02 -4.54 -5.10
C SER A 42 2.33 -3.27 -4.32
N VAL A 43 2.49 -2.19 -5.06
CA VAL A 43 2.63 -0.84 -4.51
C VAL A 43 1.42 -0.03 -4.94
N CYS A 44 0.70 0.52 -3.98
CA CYS A 44 -0.41 1.43 -4.24
C CYS A 44 -0.13 2.79 -3.62
N GLU A 45 -0.10 3.82 -4.45
CA GLU A 45 -0.05 5.21 -4.01
C GLU A 45 -1.46 5.80 -4.03
N ILE A 46 -1.98 6.14 -2.85
CA ILE A 46 -3.33 6.67 -2.66
C ILE A 46 -3.23 8.19 -2.50
N VAL A 47 -3.57 8.91 -3.55
CA VAL A 47 -3.70 10.38 -3.56
C VAL A 47 -5.16 10.78 -3.32
N GLY A 48 -6.10 9.94 -3.75
CA GLY A 48 -7.54 10.18 -3.62
C GLY A 48 -8.10 9.87 -2.22
N MET A 49 -9.37 9.47 -2.18
CA MET A 49 -10.09 9.20 -0.93
C MET A 49 -10.58 7.75 -0.87
N VAL A 50 -10.35 7.11 0.28
CA VAL A 50 -10.90 5.81 0.63
C VAL A 50 -11.91 5.99 1.76
N SER A 51 -13.18 5.74 1.49
CA SER A 51 -14.25 5.91 2.49
C SER A 51 -14.39 4.73 3.46
N GLY A 52 -13.75 3.61 3.15
CA GLY A 52 -13.69 2.43 3.99
C GLY A 52 -12.36 2.32 4.72
N ASN A 53 -11.95 1.09 4.99
CA ASN A 53 -10.66 0.78 5.61
C ASN A 53 -9.57 0.65 4.55
N LEU A 54 -8.35 1.04 4.91
CA LEU A 54 -7.14 0.76 4.14
C LEU A 54 -6.40 -0.41 4.80
N LEU A 55 -6.12 -1.46 4.04
CA LEU A 55 -5.40 -2.65 4.52
C LEU A 55 -4.15 -2.88 3.67
N ALA A 56 -2.97 -2.76 4.26
CA ALA A 56 -1.73 -3.24 3.66
C ALA A 56 -1.46 -4.66 4.16
N GLU A 57 -1.74 -5.65 3.32
CA GLU A 57 -1.53 -7.06 3.63
C GLU A 57 -0.11 -7.50 3.27
N ARG A 58 0.20 -8.77 3.53
CA ARG A 58 1.51 -9.41 3.29
C ARG A 58 2.14 -8.96 1.96
N THR A 59 3.37 -8.44 2.08
CA THR A 59 4.21 -7.89 0.99
C THR A 59 3.63 -6.72 0.20
N GLY A 60 2.42 -6.24 0.49
CA GLY A 60 1.88 -5.03 -0.12
C GLY A 60 2.46 -3.76 0.51
N LYS A 61 2.66 -2.72 -0.31
CA LYS A 61 3.03 -1.37 0.16
C LYS A 61 1.94 -0.37 -0.18
N ALA A 62 1.31 0.21 0.83
CA ALA A 62 0.33 1.28 0.70
C ALA A 62 0.96 2.63 1.08
N VAL A 63 0.96 3.59 0.16
CA VAL A 63 1.46 4.95 0.39
C VAL A 63 0.27 5.90 0.37
N LEU A 64 -0.19 6.33 1.55
CA LEU A 64 -1.35 7.19 1.71
C LEU A 64 -0.94 8.67 1.74
N ARG A 65 -1.14 9.37 0.64
CA ARG A 65 -1.03 10.85 0.52
C ARG A 65 -2.37 11.56 0.65
N GLY A 66 -3.46 10.87 0.33
CA GLY A 66 -4.82 11.40 0.39
C GLY A 66 -5.48 11.22 1.75
N MET A 67 -6.72 10.70 1.74
CA MET A 67 -7.53 10.56 2.95
C MET A 67 -8.14 9.16 3.10
N VAL A 68 -8.08 8.60 4.30
CA VAL A 68 -8.84 7.42 4.73
C VAL A 68 -9.83 7.84 5.80
N THR A 69 -11.12 7.55 5.60
CA THR A 69 -12.15 8.00 6.55
C THR A 69 -12.40 7.04 7.70
N LYS A 70 -12.00 5.77 7.59
CA LYS A 70 -12.05 4.80 8.68
C LYS A 70 -10.63 4.45 9.14
N ALA A 71 -10.34 3.18 9.37
CA ALA A 71 -9.06 2.73 9.88
C ALA A 71 -8.07 2.42 8.75
N ALA A 72 -6.78 2.70 8.99
CA ALA A 72 -5.68 2.22 8.18
C ALA A 72 -4.92 1.14 8.96
N LYS A 73 -4.79 -0.06 8.41
CA LYS A 73 -4.17 -1.19 9.10
C LYS A 73 -3.11 -1.89 8.27
N THR A 74 -2.17 -2.53 8.95
CA THR A 74 -1.16 -3.39 8.35
C THR A 74 -1.22 -4.79 8.92
N ALA A 75 -1.23 -5.78 8.03
CA ALA A 75 -1.26 -7.21 8.32
C ALA A 75 -0.18 -7.96 7.51
N GLY A 76 1.08 -7.59 7.75
CA GLY A 76 2.30 -8.11 7.13
C GLY A 76 2.84 -7.26 5.98
N GLY A 77 2.21 -6.12 5.70
CA GLY A 77 2.61 -5.16 4.68
C GLY A 77 3.27 -3.91 5.23
N ASP A 78 3.57 -3.00 4.31
CA ASP A 78 4.13 -1.67 4.58
C ASP A 78 3.04 -0.61 4.38
N LEU A 79 2.84 0.25 5.36
CA LEU A 79 1.95 1.40 5.27
C LEU A 79 2.72 2.67 5.57
N GLU A 80 2.73 3.60 4.62
CA GLU A 80 3.28 4.94 4.80
C GLU A 80 2.14 5.94 4.76
N VAL A 81 1.95 6.71 5.82
CA VAL A 81 0.93 7.74 5.89
C VAL A 81 1.60 9.10 5.82
N TYR A 82 1.27 9.84 4.77
CA TYR A 82 1.63 11.23 4.54
C TYR A 82 0.42 12.17 4.61
N GLY A 83 -0.79 11.62 4.47
CA GLY A 83 -2.05 12.37 4.44
C GLY A 83 -2.85 12.30 5.75
N LEU A 84 -4.18 12.20 5.63
CA LEU A 84 -5.11 12.21 6.76
C LEU A 84 -5.76 10.83 6.95
N VAL A 85 -5.73 10.33 8.19
CA VAL A 85 -6.52 9.18 8.64
C VAL A 85 -7.51 9.67 9.69
N LEU A 86 -8.81 9.58 9.38
CA LEU A 86 -9.85 10.02 10.31
C LEU A 86 -10.11 9.00 11.44
N GLY A 87 -9.92 7.71 11.17
CA GLY A 87 -10.02 6.66 12.18
C GLY A 87 -8.66 6.28 12.76
N ASP A 88 -8.55 5.02 13.17
CA ASP A 88 -7.37 4.47 13.82
C ASP A 88 -6.31 4.01 12.82
N VAL A 89 -5.04 4.11 13.20
CA VAL A 89 -3.92 3.46 12.51
C VAL A 89 -3.50 2.24 13.34
N VAL A 90 -3.59 1.04 12.79
CA VAL A 90 -3.33 -0.21 13.52
C VAL A 90 -2.24 -1.03 12.82
N ASN A 91 -1.11 -1.20 13.48
CA ASN A 91 -0.08 -2.14 13.05
C ASN A 91 -0.28 -3.49 13.76
N GLU A 92 -0.92 -4.44 13.08
CA GLU A 92 -1.10 -5.81 13.60
C GLU A 92 0.14 -6.66 13.34
N SER A 93 0.70 -6.55 12.13
CA SER A 93 2.00 -7.08 11.74
C SER A 93 2.51 -6.29 10.53
N GLY A 94 3.81 -6.09 10.40
CA GLY A 94 4.39 -5.30 9.31
C GLY A 94 4.98 -3.97 9.78
N ARG A 95 5.03 -3.00 8.88
CA ARG A 95 5.73 -1.73 9.13
C ARG A 95 4.79 -0.56 8.82
N VAL A 96 4.72 0.39 9.75
CA VAL A 96 3.96 1.62 9.59
C VAL A 96 4.91 2.79 9.73
N TYR A 97 4.92 3.69 8.75
CA TYR A 97 5.58 4.98 8.84
C TYR A 97 4.52 6.08 8.86
N LEU A 98 4.62 6.99 9.81
CA LEU A 98 3.80 8.19 9.90
C LEU A 98 4.71 9.38 9.64
N ASP A 99 4.45 10.12 8.55
CA ASP A 99 5.17 11.35 8.26
C ASP A 99 4.84 12.43 9.30
N LYS A 100 5.76 13.39 9.49
CA LYS A 100 5.57 14.52 10.42
C LYS A 100 4.37 15.39 10.06
N GLY A 101 4.02 15.48 8.77
CA GLY A 101 2.86 16.21 8.27
C GLY A 101 1.56 15.38 8.28
N ALA A 102 1.63 14.08 8.57
CA ALA A 102 0.47 13.23 8.60
C ALA A 102 -0.42 13.55 9.81
N LEU A 103 -1.73 13.46 9.61
CA LEU A 103 -2.71 13.68 10.66
C LEU A 103 -3.50 12.39 10.89
N VAL A 104 -3.50 11.92 12.14
CA VAL A 104 -4.33 10.80 12.58
C VAL A 104 -5.29 11.34 13.62
N LYS A 105 -6.60 11.26 13.35
CA LYS A 105 -7.64 11.72 14.28
C LYS A 105 -8.07 10.64 15.27
N GLY A 106 -7.88 9.36 14.94
CA GLY A 106 -8.07 8.24 15.84
C GLY A 106 -6.81 7.89 16.64
N LYS A 107 -6.74 6.64 17.08
CA LYS A 107 -5.63 6.09 17.85
C LYS A 107 -4.57 5.48 16.92
N VAL A 108 -3.31 5.57 17.32
CA VAL A 108 -2.22 4.80 16.72
C VAL A 108 -1.93 3.62 17.65
N ILE A 109 -2.09 2.40 17.12
CA ILE A 109 -1.98 1.15 17.88
C ILE A 109 -0.89 0.30 17.23
N GLY A 110 0.09 -0.13 18.03
CA GLY A 110 1.22 -0.94 17.56
C GLY A 110 2.48 -0.11 17.27
N ALA A 111 3.52 -0.77 16.75
CA ALA A 111 4.79 -0.13 16.47
C ALA A 111 4.73 0.73 15.20
N VAL A 112 5.32 1.92 15.25
CA VAL A 112 5.54 2.79 14.09
C VAL A 112 7.03 3.05 13.93
N SER A 113 7.46 3.24 12.70
CA SER A 113 8.82 3.59 12.32
C SER A 113 8.95 5.11 12.19
N ASP A 114 10.12 5.64 12.55
CA ASP A 114 10.42 7.07 12.49
C ASP A 114 11.03 7.53 11.15
N ALA A 115 11.30 6.58 10.24
CA ALA A 115 11.89 6.83 8.93
C ALA A 115 11.02 6.23 7.81
N PRO A 116 10.96 6.89 6.62
CA PRO A 116 10.27 6.34 5.45
C PRO A 116 10.74 4.92 5.18
N LEU A 117 9.80 4.04 4.84
CA LEU A 117 10.15 2.65 4.59
C LEU A 117 10.89 2.60 3.25
N PRO A 118 12.01 1.86 3.17
CA PRO A 118 12.70 1.71 1.90
C PRO A 118 11.69 1.23 0.85
N PRO A 119 11.81 1.68 -0.41
CA PRO A 119 11.00 1.12 -1.48
C PRO A 119 11.13 -0.42 -1.42
N PRO A 120 10.05 -1.17 -1.72
CA PRO A 120 10.13 -2.62 -1.73
C PRO A 120 11.34 -2.98 -2.58
N ALA A 121 12.29 -3.72 -2.01
CA ALA A 121 13.47 -4.12 -2.75
C ALA A 121 12.99 -4.73 -4.07
N PRO A 122 13.55 -4.34 -5.23
CA PRO A 122 13.29 -5.07 -6.46
C PRO A 122 13.49 -6.54 -6.13
N ALA A 123 12.46 -7.37 -6.37
CA ALA A 123 12.59 -8.81 -6.21
C ALA A 123 13.91 -9.20 -6.87
N ALA A 124 14.86 -9.72 -6.09
CA ALA A 124 16.20 -10.00 -6.55
C ALA A 124 16.08 -10.71 -7.90
N ALA A 125 16.59 -10.09 -8.96
CA ALA A 125 16.76 -10.78 -10.23
C ALA A 125 17.54 -12.06 -9.89
N ALA A 126 16.95 -13.22 -10.19
CA ALA A 126 17.66 -14.49 -10.05
C ALA A 126 19.03 -14.34 -10.74
N PRO A 127 20.12 -14.86 -10.15
CA PRO A 127 21.43 -14.77 -10.77
C PRO A 127 21.34 -15.35 -12.20
N PRO A 128 21.93 -14.69 -13.20
CA PRO A 128 21.92 -15.19 -14.57
C PRO A 128 22.58 -16.59 -14.62
N PRO A 129 22.02 -17.55 -15.38
CA PRO A 129 22.67 -18.86 -15.53
C PRO A 129 24.02 -18.68 -16.23
N ASP A 130 25.06 -19.29 -15.66
CA ASP A 130 26.42 -19.29 -16.20
C ASP A 130 26.43 -19.74 -17.68
N ALA A 131 26.98 -18.90 -18.55
CA ALA A 131 27.11 -19.20 -19.98
C ALA A 131 28.16 -20.32 -20.21
N PRO A 132 27.92 -21.29 -21.11
CA PRO A 132 28.91 -22.32 -21.43
C PRO A 132 30.11 -21.73 -22.19
N LYS A 133 31.34 -22.07 -21.76
CA LYS A 133 32.57 -21.74 -22.50
C LYS A 133 32.59 -22.41 -23.88
N PRO A 134 33.05 -21.73 -24.95
CA PRO A 134 33.21 -22.36 -26.26
C PRO A 134 34.41 -23.32 -26.31
N PRO A 135 34.34 -24.40 -27.10
CA PRO A 135 35.45 -25.32 -27.29
C PRO A 135 36.54 -24.71 -28.20
N SER A 136 37.79 -25.06 -27.89
CA SER A 136 39.05 -24.74 -28.57
C SER A 136 39.21 -25.40 -29.93
#